data_AF-A0A059X9Q2-F1
#
_entry.id   AF-A0A059X9Q2-F1
#
_cell.length_a   1.000
_cell.length_b   1.000
_cell.length_c   1.000
_cell.angle_alpha   90.00
_cell.angle_beta   90.00
_cell.angle_gamma   90.00
#
_symmetry.space_group_name_H-M   'P 1'
#
loop_
_entity.id
_entity.type
_entity.pdbx_description
1 polymer ?
#
loop_
_entity_poly.entity_id
_entity_poly.type
_entity_poly.pdbx_seq_one_letter_code
_entity_poly.pdbx_strand_id
1 'polypeptide(L)'
;MDMCAKTLFRFLAIALLCVPVAGCLSKDEAISLYVEPDGVVELVIYRDNMRSTDDDPKKRAKENDEWLRDARRMEIHELKSLRESGAENIRHEVFRDRPPFASVLSARFSTLSKYAQYLGLRDKSDGTMSLTQDGKKRRLSIKIPPKSAEV
;
A
#
# COMPACT_ATOMS: atom_id res chain seq x y z
N MET A 1 28.34 -32.80 -47.34
CA MET A 1 29.23 -33.18 -46.22
C MET A 1 29.62 -31.90 -45.50
N ASP A 2 29.16 -31.51 -44.32
CA ASP A 2 28.12 -32.01 -43.44
C ASP A 2 27.66 -30.82 -42.58
N MET A 3 26.37 -30.79 -42.28
CA MET A 3 25.78 -30.02 -41.18
C MET A 3 26.38 -30.47 -39.84
N CYS A 4 26.77 -29.53 -38.97
CA CYS A 4 26.84 -29.76 -37.53
C CYS A 4 26.77 -28.41 -36.81
N ALA A 5 25.57 -27.89 -36.58
CA ALA A 5 24.86 -28.11 -35.32
C ALA A 5 25.71 -27.71 -34.11
N LYS A 6 25.55 -26.45 -33.67
CA LYS A 6 25.49 -26.00 -32.26
C LYS A 6 25.46 -24.46 -32.17
N THR A 7 24.54 -23.86 -32.93
CA THR A 7 23.74 -22.74 -32.42
C THR A 7 22.97 -23.27 -31.21
N LEU A 8 22.79 -22.46 -30.16
CA LEU A 8 22.18 -22.81 -28.86
C LEU A 8 23.09 -23.58 -27.88
N PHE A 9 23.97 -22.88 -27.16
CA PHE A 9 24.12 -23.02 -25.71
C PHE A 9 25.20 -22.04 -25.23
N ARG A 10 24.96 -21.38 -24.09
CA ARG A 10 25.90 -20.53 -23.33
C ARG A 10 25.86 -19.00 -23.54
N PHE A 11 24.71 -18.44 -23.91
CA PHE A 11 24.29 -17.12 -23.38
C PHE A 11 23.54 -17.28 -22.03
N LEU A 12 23.99 -18.22 -21.19
CA LEU A 12 23.51 -18.44 -19.83
C LEU A 12 24.49 -17.80 -18.83
N ALA A 13 24.98 -16.61 -19.16
CA ALA A 13 25.80 -15.81 -18.26
C ALA A 13 24.89 -14.77 -17.62
N ILE A 14 24.12 -15.24 -16.64
CA ILE A 14 23.99 -14.57 -15.35
C ILE A 14 23.62 -13.09 -15.52
N ALA A 15 22.45 -12.85 -16.12
CA ALA A 15 21.57 -11.81 -15.62
C ALA A 15 21.14 -12.23 -14.20
N LEU A 16 22.08 -12.15 -13.26
CA LEU A 16 21.79 -12.08 -11.85
C LEU A 16 21.02 -10.77 -11.71
N LEU A 17 19.71 -10.88 -11.93
CA LEU A 17 18.74 -9.91 -11.48
C LEU A 17 19.14 -9.61 -10.02
N CYS A 18 19.84 -8.50 -9.82
CA CYS A 18 19.75 -7.76 -8.59
C CYS A 18 18.30 -7.32 -8.52
N VAL A 19 17.43 -8.23 -8.07
CA VAL A 19 16.17 -7.82 -7.46
C VAL A 19 16.64 -7.01 -6.26
N PRO A 20 16.47 -5.68 -6.22
CA PRO A 20 16.66 -4.98 -4.99
C PRO A 20 15.66 -5.62 -4.03
N VAL A 21 16.18 -6.34 -3.03
CA VAL A 21 15.37 -6.81 -1.90
C VAL A 21 14.81 -5.52 -1.32
N ALA A 22 13.57 -5.22 -1.66
CA ALA A 22 12.87 -4.08 -1.10
C ALA A 22 12.93 -4.29 0.41
N GLY A 23 13.49 -3.32 1.12
CA GLY A 23 13.70 -3.42 2.55
C GLY A 23 12.43 -3.87 3.25
N CYS A 24 12.50 -5.04 3.89
CA CYS A 24 11.34 -5.63 4.56
C CYS A 24 11.13 -4.91 5.90
N LEU A 25 10.45 -3.78 5.85
CA LEU A 25 9.88 -3.18 7.06
C LEU A 25 8.70 -4.03 7.51
N SER A 26 8.89 -4.72 8.64
CA SER A 26 7.79 -5.35 9.37
C SER A 26 7.05 -4.30 10.19
N LYS A 27 5.72 -4.40 10.26
CA LYS A 27 4.84 -3.49 10.98
C LYS A 27 3.59 -4.20 11.47
N ASP A 28 3.10 -3.80 12.64
CA ASP A 28 1.74 -4.09 13.07
C ASP A 28 0.85 -2.92 12.61
N GLU A 29 -0.24 -3.22 11.90
CA GLU A 29 -1.09 -2.20 11.29
C GLU A 29 -2.56 -2.39 11.69
N ALA A 30 -3.17 -1.30 12.16
CA ALA A 30 -4.60 -1.22 12.44
C ALA A 30 -5.22 -0.15 11.55
N ILE A 31 -6.23 -0.53 10.77
CA ILE A 31 -6.95 0.36 9.86
C ILE A 31 -8.37 0.57 10.41
N SER A 32 -8.72 1.82 10.68
CA SER A 32 -10.07 2.24 11.06
C SER A 32 -10.70 3.03 9.94
N LEU A 33 -11.97 2.72 9.67
CA LEU A 33 -12.78 3.37 8.65
C LEU A 33 -14.07 3.90 9.28
N TYR A 34 -14.28 5.21 9.21
CA TYR A 34 -15.51 5.84 9.65
C TYR A 34 -16.26 6.32 8.42
N VAL A 35 -17.49 5.83 8.25
CA VAL A 35 -18.34 6.17 7.10
C VAL A 35 -19.54 6.95 7.59
N GLU A 36 -19.62 8.20 7.17
CA GLU A 36 -20.73 9.11 7.46
C GLU A 36 -21.96 8.78 6.59
N PRO A 37 -23.18 9.21 6.98
CA PRO A 37 -24.41 8.90 6.25
C PRO A 37 -24.45 9.49 4.84
N ASP A 38 -23.74 10.59 4.61
CA ASP A 38 -23.61 11.27 3.32
C ASP A 38 -22.55 10.62 2.41
N GLY A 39 -21.89 9.55 2.88
CA GLY A 39 -20.86 8.83 2.14
C GLY A 39 -19.47 9.44 2.26
N VAL A 40 -19.27 10.44 3.13
CA VAL A 40 -17.93 10.86 3.52
C VAL A 40 -17.24 9.75 4.30
N VAL A 41 -15.93 9.63 4.10
CA VAL A 41 -15.11 8.58 4.70
C VAL A 41 -13.91 9.17 5.41
N GLU A 42 -13.68 8.81 6.66
CA GLU A 42 -12.45 9.07 7.38
C GLU A 42 -11.66 7.77 7.56
N LEU A 43 -10.40 7.80 7.11
CA LEU A 43 -9.46 6.70 7.20
C LEU A 43 -8.40 7.04 8.25
N VAL A 44 -8.16 6.13 9.17
CA VAL A 44 -7.06 6.22 10.13
C VAL A 44 -6.27 4.92 10.09
N ILE A 45 -4.98 5.01 9.77
CA ILE A 45 -4.04 3.90 9.78
C ILE A 45 -3.06 4.14 10.92
N TYR A 46 -3.15 3.30 11.96
CA TYR A 46 -2.18 3.27 13.05
C TYR A 46 -1.17 2.17 12.77
N ARG A 47 0.12 2.50 12.94
CA ARG A 47 1.23 1.57 12.76
C ARG A 47 2.10 1.55 13.99
N ASP A 48 2.41 0.35 14.44
CA ASP A 48 3.29 0.10 15.58
C ASP A 48 4.32 -0.97 15.22
N ASN A 49 5.28 -1.17 16.11
CA ASN A 49 6.33 -2.16 16.01
C ASN A 49 7.12 -2.12 14.67
N MET A 50 7.19 -0.96 14.03
CA MET A 50 7.78 -0.83 12.70
C MET A 50 9.30 -0.94 12.74
N ARG A 51 9.88 -1.90 12.03
CA ARG A 51 11.34 -2.09 11.98
C ARG A 51 11.77 -2.86 10.74
N SER A 52 12.94 -2.54 10.21
CA SER A 52 13.59 -3.38 9.22
C SER A 52 13.88 -4.77 9.81
N THR A 53 13.58 -5.81 9.03
CA THR A 53 13.92 -7.20 9.35
C THR A 53 15.18 -7.68 8.63
N ASP A 54 15.97 -6.78 8.03
CA ASP A 54 17.22 -7.16 7.33
C ASP A 54 18.27 -7.65 8.34
N ASP A 55 18.99 -8.73 7.99
CA ASP A 55 20.02 -9.34 8.82
C ASP A 55 21.32 -8.53 8.86
N ASP A 56 21.61 -7.75 7.81
CA ASP A 56 22.77 -6.85 7.74
C ASP A 56 22.51 -5.58 8.57
N PRO A 57 23.27 -5.33 9.65
CA PRO A 57 23.08 -4.16 10.50
C PRO A 57 23.16 -2.82 9.75
N LYS A 58 23.98 -2.71 8.70
CA LYS A 58 24.12 -1.48 7.92
C LYS A 58 22.89 -1.22 7.06
N LYS A 59 22.35 -2.27 6.43
CA LYS A 59 21.10 -2.16 5.65
C LYS A 59 19.92 -1.87 6.56
N ARG A 60 19.82 -2.57 7.68
CA ARG A 60 18.77 -2.33 8.69
C ARG A 60 18.77 -0.88 9.19
N ALA A 61 19.94 -0.34 9.53
CA ALA A 61 20.07 1.06 9.93
C ALA A 61 19.65 2.01 8.80
N LYS A 62 20.13 1.77 7.59
CA LYS A 62 19.78 2.56 6.41
C LYS A 62 18.26 2.56 6.15
N GLU A 63 17.60 1.40 6.14
CA GLU A 63 16.16 1.30 5.91
C GLU A 63 15.34 2.02 6.99
N ASN A 64 15.74 1.89 8.25
CA ASN A 64 15.10 2.59 9.35
C ASN A 64 15.24 4.12 9.22
N ASP A 65 16.43 4.60 8.85
CA ASP A 65 16.69 6.04 8.63
C ASP A 65 15.96 6.57 7.40
N GLU A 66 15.91 5.79 6.32
CA GLU A 66 15.16 6.11 5.10
C GLU A 66 13.68 6.24 5.40
N TRP A 67 13.09 5.26 6.10
CA TRP A 67 11.69 5.32 6.50
C TRP A 67 11.39 6.54 7.37
N LEU A 68 12.21 6.82 8.40
CA LEU A 68 11.96 7.95 9.29
C LEU A 68 12.09 9.29 8.55
N ARG A 69 13.06 9.41 7.63
CA ARG A 69 13.24 10.59 6.79
C ARG A 69 12.04 10.81 5.89
N ASP A 70 11.58 9.78 5.20
CA ASP A 70 10.46 9.86 4.26
C ASP A 70 9.14 10.11 5.00
N ALA A 71 8.99 9.52 6.19
CA ALA A 71 7.88 9.77 7.11
C ALA A 71 7.79 11.24 7.51
N ARG A 72 8.91 11.86 7.91
CA ARG A 72 9.00 13.28 8.30
C ARG A 72 8.78 14.23 7.13
N ARG A 73 9.13 13.81 5.90
CA ARG A 73 8.95 14.61 4.68
C ARG A 73 7.58 14.46 4.03
N MET A 74 6.69 13.63 4.57
CA MET A 74 5.41 13.31 3.94
C MET A 74 5.59 12.69 2.53
N GLU A 75 6.64 11.86 2.37
CA GLU A 75 7.07 11.22 1.12
C GLU A 75 6.91 9.69 1.13
N ILE A 76 6.32 9.10 2.17
CA ILE A 76 6.00 7.66 2.19
C ILE A 76 5.04 7.30 1.05
N HIS A 77 5.21 6.11 0.48
CA HIS A 77 4.49 5.66 -0.72
C HIS A 77 2.96 5.82 -0.62
N GLU A 78 2.37 5.42 0.51
CA GLU A 78 0.92 5.52 0.73
C GLU A 78 0.38 6.95 0.65
N LEU A 79 1.17 7.98 0.99
CA LEU A 79 0.72 9.37 0.89
C LEU A 79 0.48 9.79 -0.56
N LYS A 80 1.27 9.25 -1.50
CA LYS A 80 1.06 9.50 -2.94
C LYS A 80 -0.27 8.90 -3.38
N SER A 81 -0.55 7.65 -3.04
CA SER A 81 -1.81 6.97 -3.38
C SER A 81 -3.03 7.67 -2.79
N LEU A 82 -2.94 8.17 -1.55
CA LEU A 82 -4.01 8.96 -0.93
C LEU A 82 -4.29 10.25 -1.70
N ARG A 83 -3.24 11.01 -2.05
CA ARG A 83 -3.37 12.26 -2.81
C ARG A 83 -3.95 12.02 -4.20
N GLU A 84 -3.46 11.00 -4.91
CA GLU A 84 -3.94 10.64 -6.25
C GLU A 84 -5.41 10.19 -6.25
N SER A 85 -5.89 9.64 -5.13
CA SER A 85 -7.29 9.22 -4.95
C SER A 85 -8.21 10.36 -4.48
N GLY A 86 -7.69 11.59 -4.40
CA GLY A 86 -8.45 12.77 -4.01
C GLY A 86 -8.78 12.83 -2.51
N ALA A 87 -7.97 12.18 -1.66
CA ALA A 87 -8.08 12.34 -0.22
C ALA A 87 -7.63 13.75 0.20
N GLU A 88 -8.30 14.27 1.22
CA GLU A 88 -8.14 15.60 1.79
C GLU A 88 -7.74 15.49 3.26
N ASN A 89 -7.27 16.59 3.86
CA ASN A 89 -6.85 16.66 5.27
C ASN A 89 -5.88 15.53 5.68
N ILE A 90 -4.96 15.16 4.78
CA ILE A 90 -3.99 14.10 5.01
C ILE A 90 -3.00 14.55 6.09
N ARG A 91 -2.89 13.79 7.19
CA ARG A 91 -1.93 14.01 8.27
C ARG A 91 -1.16 12.74 8.53
N HIS A 92 0.14 12.84 8.70
CA HIS A 92 0.99 11.74 9.15
C HIS A 92 1.82 12.23 10.33
N GLU A 93 1.79 11.48 11.42
CA GLU A 93 2.45 11.85 12.67
C GLU A 93 3.25 10.66 13.19
N VAL A 94 4.52 10.88 13.54
CA VAL A 94 5.41 9.84 14.08
C VAL A 94 5.45 10.03 15.60
N PHE A 95 4.92 9.06 16.35
CA PHE A 95 4.89 9.10 17.82
C PHE A 95 6.16 8.57 18.46
N ARG A 96 6.83 7.64 17.76
CA ARG A 96 8.09 7.04 18.21
C ARG A 96 9.06 7.04 17.03
N ASP A 97 10.08 7.90 17.12
CA ASP A 97 11.08 8.16 16.09
C ASP A 97 12.37 7.34 16.27
N ARG A 98 12.30 6.27 17.07
CA ARG A 98 13.35 5.27 17.24
C ARG A 98 12.78 3.87 17.00
N PRO A 99 13.53 2.95 16.38
CA PRO A 99 13.07 1.57 16.17
C PRO A 99 12.75 0.84 17.49
N PRO A 100 11.70 0.02 17.53
CA PRO A 100 10.67 -0.07 16.49
C PRO A 100 9.87 1.24 16.42
N PHE A 101 9.57 1.80 15.26
CA PHE A 101 8.85 3.07 15.15
C PHE A 101 7.34 2.91 15.39
N ALA A 102 6.64 4.03 15.55
CA ALA A 102 5.18 4.09 15.57
C ALA A 102 4.69 5.38 14.90
N SER A 103 3.61 5.29 14.12
CA SER A 103 3.01 6.44 13.45
C SER A 103 1.49 6.30 13.26
N VAL A 104 0.82 7.43 13.06
CA VAL A 104 -0.56 7.49 12.57
C VAL A 104 -0.61 8.22 11.24
N LEU A 105 -1.44 7.72 10.33
CA LEU A 105 -1.82 8.38 9.11
C LEU A 105 -3.34 8.56 9.11
N SER A 106 -3.83 9.78 8.95
CA SER A 106 -5.26 10.06 8.79
C SER A 106 -5.54 10.75 7.48
N ALA A 107 -6.68 10.44 6.86
CA ALA A 107 -7.13 11.09 5.62
C ALA A 107 -8.66 11.10 5.55
N ARG A 108 -9.24 12.10 4.88
CA ARG A 108 -10.68 12.23 4.64
C ARG A 108 -10.97 12.14 3.15
N PHE A 109 -11.98 11.37 2.77
CA PHE A 109 -12.49 11.32 1.41
C PHE A 109 -13.87 11.93 1.38
N SER A 110 -14.09 12.87 0.45
CA SER A 110 -15.39 13.55 0.33
C SER A 110 -16.52 12.63 -0.14
N THR A 111 -16.19 11.46 -0.73
CA THR A 111 -17.16 10.46 -1.16
C THR A 111 -16.60 9.04 -1.03
N LEU A 112 -17.50 8.07 -0.90
CA LEU A 112 -17.18 6.64 -0.91
C LEU A 112 -16.48 6.19 -2.19
N SER A 113 -16.79 6.84 -3.33
CA SER A 113 -16.15 6.54 -4.62
C SER A 113 -14.67 6.91 -4.64
N LYS A 114 -14.27 8.02 -4.00
CA LYS A 114 -12.86 8.40 -3.89
C LYS A 114 -12.11 7.41 -2.99
N TYR A 115 -12.73 6.97 -1.90
CA TYR A 115 -12.16 5.91 -1.06
C TYR A 115 -12.05 4.58 -1.83
N ALA A 116 -13.03 4.23 -2.67
CA ALA A 116 -12.95 3.06 -3.53
C ALA A 116 -11.76 3.13 -4.50
N GLN A 117 -11.51 4.30 -5.11
CA GLN A 117 -10.33 4.53 -5.96
C GLN A 117 -9.01 4.32 -5.21
N TYR A 118 -8.94 4.74 -3.94
CA TYR A 118 -7.78 4.49 -3.08
C TYR A 118 -7.53 3.00 -2.84
N LEU A 119 -8.59 2.19 -2.71
CA LEU A 119 -8.48 0.73 -2.64
C LEU A 119 -8.16 0.08 -4.00
N GLY A 120 -7.98 0.85 -5.07
CA GLY A 120 -7.76 0.34 -6.42
C GLY A 120 -9.04 -0.12 -7.12
N LEU A 121 -10.22 0.19 -6.59
CA LEU A 121 -11.50 -0.09 -7.22
C LEU A 121 -11.87 1.06 -8.16
N ARG A 122 -11.11 1.20 -9.26
CA ARG A 122 -11.21 2.36 -10.16
C ARG A 122 -12.42 2.22 -11.08
N ASP A 123 -12.63 1.02 -11.59
CA ASP A 123 -13.67 0.72 -12.56
C ASP A 123 -14.58 -0.43 -12.05
N LYS A 124 -15.76 -0.62 -12.65
CA LYS A 124 -16.69 -1.72 -12.24
C LYS A 124 -16.06 -3.12 -12.35
N SER A 125 -15.04 -3.26 -13.19
CA SER A 125 -14.24 -4.48 -13.35
C SER A 125 -13.31 -4.76 -12.17
N ASP A 126 -12.97 -3.76 -11.37
CA ASP A 126 -12.10 -3.89 -10.19
C ASP A 126 -12.94 -4.13 -8.94
N GLY A 127 -14.15 -3.56 -8.94
CA GLY A 127 -15.16 -3.73 -7.92
C GLY A 127 -16.01 -2.49 -7.75
N THR A 128 -17.00 -2.58 -6.87
CA THR A 128 -17.85 -1.42 -6.53
C THR A 128 -18.06 -1.35 -5.05
N MET A 129 -18.17 -0.12 -4.54
CA MET A 129 -18.49 0.17 -3.15
C MET A 129 -19.72 1.04 -3.10
N SER A 130 -20.72 0.63 -2.30
CA SER A 130 -21.95 1.40 -2.13
C SER A 130 -22.41 1.37 -0.68
N LEU A 131 -22.97 2.50 -0.23
CA LEU A 131 -23.63 2.61 1.06
C LEU A 131 -25.13 2.73 0.79
N THR A 132 -25.91 1.82 1.36
CA THR A 132 -27.38 1.88 1.31
C THR A 132 -27.94 2.02 2.72
N GLN A 133 -29.09 2.67 2.82
CA GLN A 133 -29.85 2.81 4.05
C GLN A 133 -31.23 2.19 3.85
N ASP A 134 -31.59 1.26 4.73
CA ASP A 134 -32.91 0.60 4.78
C ASP A 134 -33.52 0.86 6.16
N GLY A 135 -34.39 1.86 6.23
CA GLY A 135 -34.93 2.39 7.48
C GLY A 135 -33.82 2.88 8.41
N LYS A 136 -33.64 2.19 9.55
CA LYS A 136 -32.59 2.47 10.55
C LYS A 136 -31.30 1.66 10.34
N LYS A 137 -31.27 0.74 9.37
CA LYS A 137 -30.10 -0.09 9.08
C LYS A 137 -29.28 0.54 7.97
N ARG A 138 -27.97 0.57 8.15
CA ARG A 138 -27.02 0.95 7.09
C ARG A 138 -26.27 -0.29 6.65
N ARG A 139 -26.02 -0.39 5.35
CA ARG A 139 -25.27 -1.47 4.75
C ARG A 139 -24.22 -0.89 3.81
N LEU A 140 -22.96 -1.08 4.17
CA LEU A 140 -21.84 -0.93 3.25
C LEU A 140 -21.70 -2.23 2.46
N SER A 141 -21.78 -2.13 1.14
CA SER A 141 -21.62 -3.26 0.23
C SER A 141 -20.35 -3.06 -0.59
N ILE A 142 -19.47 -4.07 -0.57
CA ILE A 142 -18.26 -4.12 -1.39
C ILE A 142 -18.43 -5.34 -2.30
N LYS A 143 -18.40 -5.12 -3.62
CA LYS A 143 -18.43 -6.19 -4.61
C LYS A 143 -17.09 -6.24 -5.29
N ILE A 144 -16.38 -7.36 -5.15
CA ILE A 144 -15.11 -7.62 -5.81
C ILE A 144 -15.36 -8.76 -6.80
N PRO A 145 -15.25 -8.52 -8.12
CA PRO A 145 -15.38 -9.58 -9.11
C PRO A 145 -14.25 -10.60 -8.94
N PRO A 146 -14.49 -11.88 -9.27
CA PRO A 146 -13.45 -12.88 -9.24
C PRO A 146 -12.34 -12.50 -10.20
N LYS A 147 -11.08 -12.61 -9.76
CA LYS A 147 -9.91 -12.40 -10.61
C LYS A 147 -10.01 -13.41 -11.76
N SER A 148 -10.24 -12.96 -12.99
CA SER A 148 -10.21 -13.83 -14.16
C SER A 148 -8.84 -14.49 -14.19
N ALA A 149 -8.79 -15.82 -14.15
CA ALA A 149 -7.56 -16.56 -14.31
C ALA A 149 -6.92 -16.12 -15.64
N GLU A 150 -5.71 -15.58 -15.57
CA GLU A 150 -4.89 -15.38 -16.76
C GLU A 150 -4.73 -16.76 -17.42
N VAL A 151 -5.31 -16.92 -18.61
CA VAL A 151 -5.15 -18.08 -19.49
C VAL A 151 -3.97 -17.83 -20.40
#